data_AF-A0A0A2L984-F1
#
_entry.id   AF-A0A0A2L984-F1
#
_cell.length_a   1.000
_cell.length_b   1.000
_cell.length_c   1.000
_cell.angle_alpha   90.00
_cell.angle_beta   90.00
_cell.angle_gamma   90.00
#
_symmetry.space_group_name_H-M   'P 1'
#
loop_
_entity.id
_entity.type
_entity.pdbx_description
1 polymer ?
#
loop_
_entity_poly.entity_id
_entity_poly.type
_entity_poly.pdbx_seq_one_letter_code
_entity_poly.pdbx_strand_id
1 'polypeptide(L)'
;MASRQITRRIVTSASIALCLIFFLFIRPQGPPSPAVRAPGHIDHSAPASAPGITIQDSTLKGDVVMPKLGNETVKAELGRATWKYFHTVMARFPETPTEDQKEALRSYIYLFARLYPCGECAEHFMQHLSKYPPQVSSRNAASGWACFVHNEVNAMLDKPEFDCANLGEFYDCGCGGDEEGGEGKEGSTASRSDAGKEGTGQHDGPAVEISKEETTRG
;
A
#
# COMPACT_ATOMS: atom_id res chain seq x y z
N MET A 1 -49.52 -36.22 13.08
CA MET A 1 -48.15 -36.11 12.50
C MET A 1 -48.11 -35.34 11.18
N ALA A 2 -49.09 -35.47 10.27
CA ALA A 2 -49.11 -34.80 8.96
C ALA A 2 -49.11 -33.25 9.00
N SER A 3 -49.89 -32.62 9.90
CA SER A 3 -49.98 -31.14 10.00
C SER A 3 -48.64 -30.47 10.33
N ARG A 4 -47.83 -31.05 11.23
CA ARG A 4 -46.49 -30.53 11.58
C ARG A 4 -45.50 -30.60 10.41
N GLN A 5 -45.62 -31.62 9.54
CA GLN A 5 -44.79 -31.73 8.34
C GLN A 5 -45.19 -30.70 7.28
N ILE A 6 -46.48 -30.40 7.14
CA ILE A 6 -46.99 -29.39 6.21
C ILE A 6 -46.53 -27.99 6.64
N THR A 7 -46.70 -27.64 7.93
CA THR A 7 -46.24 -26.33 8.45
C THR A 7 -44.73 -26.16 8.29
N ARG A 8 -43.93 -27.20 8.58
CA ARG A 8 -42.48 -27.16 8.40
C ARG A 8 -42.07 -26.95 6.94
N ARG A 9 -42.76 -27.59 6.00
CA ARG A 9 -42.53 -27.40 4.55
C ARG A 9 -42.87 -25.98 4.10
N ILE A 10 -43.97 -25.40 4.59
CA ILE A 10 -44.36 -24.02 4.26
C ILE A 10 -43.32 -23.03 4.77
N VAL A 11 -42.87 -23.17 6.02
CA VAL A 11 -41.85 -22.29 6.60
C VAL A 11 -40.53 -22.38 5.86
N THR A 12 -40.05 -23.59 5.54
CA THR A 12 -38.80 -23.74 4.76
C THR A 12 -38.90 -23.13 3.38
N SER A 13 -40.03 -23.29 2.69
CA SER A 13 -40.24 -22.68 1.36
C SER A 13 -40.30 -21.16 1.44
N ALA A 14 -40.95 -20.60 2.46
CA ALA A 14 -41.02 -19.16 2.67
C ALA A 14 -39.63 -18.57 2.99
N SER A 15 -38.83 -19.23 3.83
CA SER A 15 -37.45 -18.81 4.13
C SER A 15 -36.55 -18.86 2.90
N ILE A 16 -36.66 -19.91 2.07
CA ILE A 16 -35.89 -20.00 0.81
C ILE A 16 -36.33 -18.89 -0.15
N ALA A 17 -37.62 -18.63 -0.29
CA ALA A 17 -38.13 -17.56 -1.14
C ALA A 17 -37.64 -16.17 -0.67
N LEU A 18 -37.67 -15.90 0.64
CA LEU A 18 -37.14 -14.67 1.22
C LEU A 18 -35.62 -14.52 1.00
N CYS A 19 -34.85 -15.60 1.18
CA CYS A 19 -33.42 -15.59 0.87
C CYS A 19 -33.16 -15.34 -0.62
N LEU A 20 -33.92 -15.97 -1.52
CA LEU A 20 -33.80 -15.74 -2.97
C LEU A 20 -34.18 -14.30 -3.34
N ILE A 21 -35.24 -13.74 -2.75
CA ILE A 21 -35.63 -12.34 -2.97
C ILE A 21 -34.54 -11.40 -2.46
N PHE A 22 -33.96 -11.66 -1.29
CA PHE A 22 -32.86 -10.87 -0.75
C PHE A 22 -31.61 -10.95 -1.66
N PHE A 23 -31.28 -12.14 -2.16
CA PHE A 23 -30.13 -12.32 -3.04
C PHE A 23 -30.33 -11.77 -4.46
N LEU A 24 -31.55 -11.78 -4.98
CA LEU A 24 -31.86 -11.31 -6.34
C LEU A 24 -32.18 -9.81 -6.38
N PHE A 25 -32.80 -9.25 -5.34
CA PHE A 25 -33.33 -7.87 -5.36
C PHE A 25 -32.72 -6.94 -4.31
N ILE A 26 -32.09 -7.45 -3.25
CA ILE A 26 -31.55 -6.64 -2.13
C ILE A 26 -30.02 -6.72 -2.07
N ARG A 27 -29.36 -7.49 -2.94
CA ARG A 27 -27.90 -7.39 -3.07
C ARG A 27 -27.52 -5.95 -3.45
N PRO A 28 -26.62 -5.29 -2.71
CA PRO A 28 -26.08 -4.01 -3.12
C PRO A 28 -25.41 -4.25 -4.48
N GLN A 29 -26.04 -3.75 -5.54
CA GLN A 29 -25.41 -3.71 -6.85
C GLN A 29 -24.12 -2.91 -6.66
N GLY A 30 -22.99 -3.48 -7.10
CA GLY A 30 -21.73 -2.73 -7.12
C GLY A 30 -21.94 -1.41 -7.86
N PRO A 31 -21.09 -0.39 -7.62
CA PRO A 31 -21.20 0.87 -8.33
C PRO A 31 -21.26 0.60 -9.84
N PRO A 32 -22.04 1.39 -10.60
CA PRO A 32 -22.20 1.16 -12.02
C PRO A 32 -20.82 1.22 -12.72
N SER A 33 -20.71 0.55 -13.86
CA SER A 33 -19.42 0.45 -14.57
C SER A 33 -18.80 1.83 -14.84
N PRO A 34 -17.47 1.93 -15.02
CA PRO A 34 -16.79 3.19 -15.33
C PRO A 34 -17.40 3.96 -16.51
N ALA A 35 -17.95 3.25 -17.50
CA ALA A 35 -18.68 3.82 -18.63
C ALA A 35 -19.86 4.70 -18.21
N VAL A 36 -20.54 4.34 -17.12
CA VAL A 36 -21.68 5.09 -16.56
C VAL A 36 -21.19 6.14 -15.57
N ARG A 37 -20.15 5.84 -14.79
CA ARG A 37 -19.63 6.74 -13.75
C ARG A 37 -18.84 7.94 -14.32
N ALA A 38 -18.19 7.75 -15.47
CA ALA A 38 -17.43 8.79 -16.15
C ALA A 38 -17.66 8.70 -17.68
N PRO A 39 -18.82 9.16 -18.18
CA PRO A 39 -19.12 9.15 -19.61
C PRO A 39 -18.03 9.88 -20.39
N GLY A 40 -17.39 9.20 -21.36
CA GLY A 40 -16.32 9.75 -22.18
C GLY A 40 -14.88 9.60 -21.65
N HIS A 41 -14.67 8.96 -20.49
CA HIS A 41 -13.31 8.74 -19.96
C HIS A 41 -12.63 7.45 -20.46
N ILE A 42 -13.40 6.54 -21.04
CA ILE A 42 -12.92 5.27 -21.62
C ILE A 42 -12.80 5.35 -23.15
N ASP A 43 -12.16 6.39 -23.66
CA ASP A 43 -11.58 6.27 -24.99
C ASP A 43 -10.30 5.42 -24.84
N HIS A 44 -10.43 4.11 -25.07
CA HIS A 44 -9.32 3.14 -25.05
C HIS A 44 -8.19 3.45 -26.07
N SER A 45 -8.35 4.52 -26.82
CA SER A 45 -7.33 5.10 -27.65
C SER A 45 -6.74 6.30 -26.92
N ALA A 46 -5.81 6.07 -25.98
CA ALA A 46 -4.67 6.97 -25.98
C ALA A 46 -4.19 6.98 -27.43
N PRO A 47 -4.20 8.12 -28.16
CA PRO A 47 -3.87 8.10 -29.56
C PRO A 47 -2.54 7.37 -29.73
N ALA A 48 -2.39 6.51 -30.74
CA ALA A 48 -1.12 5.84 -31.01
C ALA A 48 0.04 6.85 -31.26
N SER A 49 -0.31 8.13 -31.39
CA SER A 49 0.51 9.33 -31.51
C SER A 49 0.47 10.25 -30.28
N ALA A 50 -0.08 9.81 -29.14
CA ALA A 50 0.10 10.51 -27.88
C ALA A 50 1.62 10.57 -27.64
N PRO A 51 2.22 11.76 -27.52
CA PRO A 51 3.61 11.84 -27.08
C PRO A 51 3.68 11.07 -25.77
N GLY A 52 4.65 10.16 -25.63
CA GLY A 52 4.81 9.35 -24.42
C GLY A 52 4.65 10.24 -23.18
N ILE A 53 3.97 9.74 -22.15
CA ILE A 53 3.66 10.51 -20.94
C ILE A 53 4.95 11.14 -20.42
N THR A 54 5.10 12.44 -20.64
CA THR A 54 6.26 13.22 -20.21
C THR A 54 5.83 14.02 -19.00
N ILE A 55 6.39 13.69 -17.83
CA ILE A 55 6.12 14.43 -16.61
C ILE A 55 6.84 15.78 -16.70
N GLN A 56 6.09 16.85 -16.86
CA GLN A 56 6.65 18.20 -16.90
C GLN A 56 6.97 18.68 -15.48
N ASP A 57 7.95 19.59 -15.36
CA ASP A 57 8.35 20.17 -14.07
C ASP A 57 7.19 20.89 -13.35
N SER A 58 6.31 21.54 -14.12
CA SER A 58 5.07 22.14 -13.60
C SER A 58 4.12 21.12 -12.97
N THR A 59 4.14 19.86 -13.45
CA THR A 59 3.38 18.76 -12.87
C THR A 59 4.00 18.26 -11.56
N LEU A 60 5.31 18.39 -11.36
CA LEU A 60 5.95 17.99 -10.10
C LEU A 60 5.90 19.08 -9.03
N LYS A 61 5.95 20.36 -9.43
CA LYS A 61 6.05 21.51 -8.51
C LYS A 61 4.77 22.33 -8.37
N GLY A 62 3.65 21.87 -8.93
CA GLY A 62 2.38 22.57 -8.78
C GLY A 62 1.84 22.52 -7.34
N ASP A 63 0.74 23.24 -7.11
CA ASP A 63 0.13 23.35 -5.78
C ASP A 63 -0.44 22.03 -5.26
N VAL A 64 -0.72 22.02 -3.94
CA VAL A 64 -1.47 20.95 -3.26
C VAL A 64 -2.83 20.78 -3.93
N VAL A 65 -3.16 19.54 -4.29
CA VAL A 65 -4.40 19.22 -5.01
C VAL A 65 -5.54 18.90 -4.04
N MET A 66 -5.23 18.30 -2.90
CA MET A 66 -6.22 17.74 -1.99
C MET A 66 -6.71 18.77 -0.95
N PRO A 67 -8.00 18.73 -0.55
CA PRO A 67 -8.52 19.62 0.47
C PRO A 67 -8.06 19.22 1.88
N LYS A 68 -8.37 20.09 2.85
CA LYS A 68 -8.10 19.86 4.27
C LYS A 68 -8.77 18.57 4.78
N LEU A 69 -8.05 17.75 5.56
CA LEU A 69 -8.59 16.54 6.19
C LEU A 69 -8.90 16.80 7.69
N GLY A 70 -10.11 17.26 7.98
CA GLY A 70 -10.50 17.69 9.33
C GLY A 70 -10.80 16.58 10.35
N ASN A 71 -10.90 15.31 9.95
CA ASN A 71 -11.13 14.21 10.90
C ASN A 71 -9.79 13.64 11.40
N GLU A 72 -9.47 13.91 12.65
CA GLU A 72 -8.19 13.53 13.27
C GLU A 72 -7.93 12.02 13.33
N THR A 73 -8.95 11.21 13.62
CA THR A 73 -8.80 9.75 13.68
C THR A 73 -8.49 9.19 12.30
N VAL A 74 -9.25 9.62 11.28
CA VAL A 74 -9.04 9.20 9.88
C VAL A 74 -7.68 9.69 9.38
N LYS A 75 -7.27 10.90 9.73
CA LYS A 75 -5.95 11.45 9.40
C LYS A 75 -4.82 10.60 9.99
N ALA A 76 -4.95 10.17 11.25
CA ALA A 76 -3.94 9.33 11.89
C ALA A 76 -3.89 7.92 11.26
N GLU A 77 -5.05 7.31 10.96
CA GLU A 77 -5.14 6.03 10.25
C GLU A 77 -4.52 6.09 8.86
N LEU A 78 -4.86 7.13 8.08
CA LEU A 78 -4.27 7.40 6.78
C LEU A 78 -2.75 7.56 6.90
N GLY A 79 -2.27 8.34 7.87
CA GLY A 79 -0.85 8.56 8.12
C GLY A 79 -0.09 7.25 8.31
N ARG A 80 -0.55 6.38 9.22
CA ARG A 80 0.09 5.07 9.50
C ARG A 80 0.14 4.19 8.24
N ALA A 81 -0.99 4.02 7.57
CA ALA A 81 -1.07 3.20 6.36
C ALA A 81 -0.16 3.74 5.25
N THR A 82 -0.10 5.07 5.12
CA THR A 82 0.73 5.73 4.12
C THR A 82 2.20 5.57 4.44
N TRP A 83 2.64 5.77 5.67
CA TRP A 83 4.04 5.57 6.06
C TRP A 83 4.48 4.13 5.86
N LYS A 84 3.61 3.16 6.19
CA LYS A 84 3.88 1.74 5.88
C LYS A 84 4.10 1.53 4.39
N TYR A 85 3.19 1.99 3.53
CA TYR A 85 3.35 1.90 2.08
C TYR A 85 4.63 2.61 1.60
N PHE A 86 4.87 3.84 2.05
CA PHE A 86 6.00 4.66 1.64
C PHE A 86 7.32 3.97 2.00
N HIS A 87 7.53 3.59 3.26
CA HIS A 87 8.75 2.88 3.66
C HIS A 87 8.93 1.54 2.93
N THR A 88 7.84 0.80 2.66
CA THR A 88 7.93 -0.43 1.84
C THR A 88 8.35 -0.14 0.40
N VAL A 89 7.89 0.95 -0.24
CA VAL A 89 8.35 1.35 -1.58
C VAL A 89 9.86 1.59 -1.58
N MET A 90 10.38 2.32 -0.58
CA MET A 90 11.80 2.62 -0.48
C MET A 90 12.63 1.37 -0.19
N ALA A 91 12.18 0.51 0.73
CA ALA A 91 12.84 -0.75 1.06
C ALA A 91 12.89 -1.73 -0.12
N ARG A 92 11.94 -1.64 -1.06
CA ARG A 92 11.88 -2.47 -2.27
C ARG A 92 12.59 -1.86 -3.48
N PHE A 93 13.03 -0.61 -3.40
CA PHE A 93 13.77 0.04 -4.46
C PHE A 93 15.09 -0.70 -4.76
N PRO A 94 15.65 -0.65 -6.00
CA PRO A 94 16.92 -1.31 -6.29
C PRO A 94 18.10 -0.67 -5.56
N GLU A 95 19.11 -1.47 -5.18
CA GLU A 95 20.38 -0.92 -4.67
C GLU A 95 21.12 -0.14 -5.76
N THR A 96 21.05 -0.61 -7.01
CA THR A 96 21.71 0.01 -8.17
C THR A 96 20.67 0.37 -9.23
N PRO A 97 19.90 1.46 -9.03
CA PRO A 97 18.81 1.82 -9.93
C PRO A 97 19.30 2.43 -11.25
N THR A 98 18.55 2.20 -12.33
CA THR A 98 18.73 2.89 -13.62
C THR A 98 18.29 4.36 -13.51
N GLU A 99 18.69 5.21 -14.46
CA GLU A 99 18.24 6.62 -14.47
C GLU A 99 16.71 6.75 -14.58
N ASP A 100 16.07 5.87 -15.35
CA ASP A 100 14.61 5.78 -15.42
C ASP A 100 13.98 5.48 -14.05
N GLN A 101 14.52 4.48 -13.32
CA GLN A 101 14.03 4.14 -11.98
C GLN A 101 14.25 5.26 -10.96
N LYS A 102 15.38 5.96 -11.02
CA LYS A 102 15.66 7.14 -10.19
C LYS A 102 14.63 8.24 -10.45
N GLU A 103 14.35 8.51 -11.72
CA GLU A 103 13.39 9.54 -12.09
C GLU A 103 11.96 9.14 -11.74
N ALA A 104 11.59 7.88 -11.94
CA ALA A 104 10.30 7.34 -11.53
C ALA A 104 10.08 7.50 -10.02
N LEU A 105 11.07 7.15 -9.17
CA LEU A 105 10.96 7.32 -7.72
C LEU A 105 10.90 8.80 -7.33
N ARG A 106 11.74 9.64 -7.93
CA ARG A 106 11.73 11.10 -7.67
C ARG A 106 10.38 11.71 -8.03
N SER A 107 9.88 11.43 -9.23
CA SER A 107 8.58 11.88 -9.70
C SER A 107 7.45 11.37 -8.81
N TYR A 108 7.48 10.08 -8.41
CA TYR A 108 6.54 9.51 -7.46
C TYR A 108 6.49 10.30 -6.15
N ILE A 109 7.63 10.65 -5.56
CA ILE A 109 7.67 11.36 -4.26
C ILE A 109 7.07 12.77 -4.36
N TYR A 110 7.38 13.52 -5.41
CA TYR A 110 6.79 14.85 -5.62
C TYR A 110 5.29 14.76 -5.90
N LEU A 111 4.85 13.82 -6.74
CA LEU A 111 3.43 13.60 -7.01
C LEU A 111 2.67 13.11 -5.77
N PHE A 112 3.30 12.23 -4.98
CA PHE A 112 2.79 11.75 -3.70
C PHE A 112 2.51 12.92 -2.77
N ALA A 113 3.44 13.88 -2.66
CA ALA A 113 3.24 15.08 -1.84
C ALA A 113 2.03 15.89 -2.32
N ARG A 114 1.94 16.15 -3.63
CA ARG A 114 0.84 16.95 -4.20
C ARG A 114 -0.53 16.30 -4.07
N LEU A 115 -0.58 14.97 -4.15
CA LEU A 115 -1.81 14.17 -4.17
C LEU A 115 -2.15 13.56 -2.81
N TYR A 116 -1.37 13.83 -1.77
CA TYR A 116 -1.62 13.25 -0.45
C TYR A 116 -2.99 13.72 0.09
N PRO A 117 -3.91 12.82 0.50
CA PRO A 117 -5.31 13.16 0.80
C PRO A 117 -5.50 13.79 2.19
N CYS A 118 -4.59 14.71 2.55
CA CYS A 118 -4.67 15.65 3.66
C CYS A 118 -3.95 16.92 3.21
N GLY A 119 -4.69 17.96 2.79
CA GLY A 119 -4.13 19.15 2.17
C GLY A 119 -3.10 19.88 3.03
N GLU A 120 -3.36 20.02 4.33
CA GLU A 120 -2.41 20.62 5.27
C GLU A 120 -1.16 19.76 5.48
N CYS A 121 -1.30 18.43 5.46
CA CYS A 121 -0.18 17.51 5.56
C CYS A 121 0.69 17.57 4.29
N ALA A 122 0.05 17.64 3.12
CA ALA A 122 0.69 17.78 1.82
C ALA A 122 1.51 19.09 1.75
N GLU A 123 0.92 20.20 2.19
CA GLU A 123 1.60 21.50 2.22
C GLU A 123 2.86 21.46 3.09
N HIS A 124 2.77 20.93 4.31
CA HIS A 124 3.95 20.76 5.18
C HIS A 124 4.99 19.82 4.53
N PHE A 125 4.57 18.69 3.96
CA PHE A 125 5.51 17.77 3.33
C PHE A 125 6.22 18.40 2.12
N MET A 126 5.53 19.19 1.30
CA MET A 126 6.15 19.96 0.21
C MET A 126 7.20 20.97 0.71
N GLN A 127 6.98 21.59 1.88
CA GLN A 127 7.99 22.45 2.51
C GLN A 127 9.22 21.65 2.96
N HIS A 128 9.03 20.44 3.49
CA HIS A 128 10.14 19.53 3.80
C HIS A 128 10.90 19.11 2.53
N LEU A 129 10.20 18.76 1.44
CA LEU A 129 10.84 18.40 0.16
C LEU A 129 11.70 19.54 -0.41
N SER A 130 11.29 20.79 -0.19
CA SER A 130 12.06 21.97 -0.64
C SER A 130 13.38 22.12 0.12
N LYS A 131 13.44 21.66 1.39
CA LYS A 131 14.65 21.71 2.23
C LYS A 131 15.50 20.44 2.08
N TYR A 132 14.84 19.30 1.94
CA TYR A 132 15.44 17.97 1.97
C TYR A 132 15.00 17.18 0.73
N PRO A 133 15.59 17.47 -0.45
CA PRO A 133 15.17 16.84 -1.68
C PRO A 133 15.37 15.31 -1.65
N PRO A 134 14.53 14.53 -2.34
CA PRO A 134 14.59 13.07 -2.34
C PRO A 134 15.95 12.50 -2.77
N GLN A 135 16.48 11.57 -1.97
CA GLN A 135 17.67 10.80 -2.32
C GLN A 135 17.26 9.49 -2.98
N VAL A 136 17.56 9.34 -4.26
CA VAL A 136 17.10 8.19 -5.07
C VAL A 136 18.27 7.40 -5.67
N SER A 137 19.49 7.59 -5.17
CA SER A 137 20.69 6.97 -5.74
C SER A 137 20.78 5.46 -5.51
N SER A 138 20.14 4.94 -4.47
CA SER A 138 20.05 3.53 -4.11
C SER A 138 18.89 3.29 -3.15
N ARG A 139 18.55 2.02 -2.89
CA ARG A 139 17.63 1.60 -1.82
C ARG A 139 18.02 2.21 -0.48
N ASN A 140 19.27 2.06 -0.07
CA ASN A 140 19.75 2.57 1.21
C ASN A 140 19.61 4.10 1.32
N ALA A 141 19.94 4.83 0.24
CA ALA A 141 19.77 6.28 0.21
C ALA A 141 18.29 6.69 0.31
N ALA A 142 17.40 6.00 -0.41
CA ALA A 142 15.96 6.27 -0.41
C ALA A 142 15.31 5.95 0.95
N SER A 143 15.61 4.80 1.53
CA SER A 143 15.09 4.39 2.84
C SER A 143 15.60 5.29 3.96
N GLY A 144 16.90 5.62 3.97
CA GLY A 144 17.49 6.53 4.96
C GLY A 144 16.88 7.93 4.87
N TRP A 145 16.71 8.46 3.65
CA TRP A 145 16.04 9.75 3.45
C TRP A 145 14.57 9.72 3.90
N ALA A 146 13.83 8.66 3.59
CA ALA A 146 12.44 8.53 4.02
C ALA A 146 12.32 8.49 5.55
N CYS A 147 13.23 7.81 6.24
CA CYS A 147 13.27 7.79 7.70
C CYS A 147 13.57 9.17 8.28
N PHE A 148 14.58 9.85 7.73
CA PHE A 148 14.93 11.20 8.15
C PHE A 148 13.74 12.17 8.03
N VAL A 149 13.05 12.20 6.88
CA VAL A 149 11.90 13.10 6.71
C VAL A 149 10.71 12.66 7.56
N HIS A 150 10.51 11.37 7.80
CA HIS A 150 9.49 10.90 8.76
C HIS A 150 9.81 11.40 10.18
N ASN A 151 11.08 11.44 10.59
CA ASN A 151 11.48 12.01 11.87
C ASN A 151 11.30 13.54 11.94
N GLU A 152 11.47 14.27 10.85
CA GLU A 152 11.11 15.71 10.80
C GLU A 152 9.61 15.91 11.06
N VAL A 153 8.76 15.05 10.50
CA VAL A 153 7.31 15.05 10.77
C VAL A 153 7.02 14.63 12.21
N ASN A 154 7.74 13.64 12.76
CA ASN A 154 7.61 13.24 14.16
C ASN A 154 7.94 14.41 15.09
N ALA A 155 9.04 15.12 14.85
CA ALA A 155 9.43 16.29 15.62
C ALA A 155 8.38 17.40 15.55
N MET A 156 7.81 17.68 14.37
CA MET A 156 6.71 18.64 14.21
C MET A 156 5.46 18.26 15.03
N LEU A 157 5.24 16.97 15.25
CA LEU A 157 4.09 16.42 15.99
C LEU A 157 4.43 16.04 17.44
N ASP A 158 5.59 16.46 17.95
CA ASP A 158 6.11 16.12 19.29
C ASP A 158 6.13 14.60 19.57
N LYS A 159 6.42 13.79 18.55
CA LYS A 159 6.58 12.33 18.64
C LYS A 159 8.05 11.97 18.88
N PRO A 160 8.33 10.82 19.54
CA PRO A 160 9.69 10.31 19.67
C PRO A 160 10.36 10.09 18.32
N GLU A 161 11.66 10.32 18.27
CA GLU A 161 12.49 9.98 17.11
C GLU A 161 12.56 8.47 16.93
N PHE A 162 12.43 8.02 15.68
CA PHE A 162 12.65 6.62 15.31
C PHE A 162 14.12 6.39 14.96
N ASP A 163 14.72 5.33 15.50
CA ASP A 163 16.08 4.93 15.15
C ASP A 163 16.14 4.29 13.75
N CYS A 164 16.65 5.06 12.77
CA CYS A 164 16.75 4.63 11.40
C CYS A 164 17.65 3.39 11.18
N ALA A 165 18.48 2.99 12.15
CA ALA A 165 19.24 1.74 12.06
C ALA A 165 18.32 0.50 12.05
N ASN A 166 17.12 0.60 12.62
CA ASN A 166 16.17 -0.52 12.76
C ASN A 166 15.13 -0.59 11.61
N LEU A 167 15.33 0.16 10.52
CA LEU A 167 14.38 0.22 9.40
C LEU A 167 14.10 -1.14 8.77
N GLY A 168 15.14 -1.97 8.55
CA GLY A 168 15.00 -3.26 7.88
C GLY A 168 14.18 -4.27 8.69
N GLU A 169 14.22 -4.19 10.02
CA GLU A 169 13.43 -5.05 10.91
C GLU A 169 11.99 -4.54 11.02
N PHE A 170 11.79 -3.23 11.14
CA PHE A 170 10.46 -2.63 11.35
C PHE A 170 9.62 -2.58 10.06
N TYR A 171 10.24 -2.18 8.96
CA TYR A 171 9.63 -2.17 7.64
C TYR A 171 10.16 -3.33 6.80
N ASP A 172 9.81 -4.55 7.23
CA ASP A 172 10.06 -5.75 6.42
C ASP A 172 9.59 -5.51 4.98
N CYS A 173 10.52 -5.65 4.04
CA CYS A 173 10.24 -5.48 2.63
C CYS A 173 9.42 -6.64 2.06
N GLY A 174 9.28 -7.76 2.78
CA GLY A 174 8.69 -8.99 2.25
C GLY A 174 9.53 -9.56 1.11
N CYS A 175 10.80 -9.18 1.03
CA CYS A 175 11.76 -9.84 0.19
C CYS A 175 11.99 -11.21 0.83
N GLY A 176 11.36 -12.26 0.30
CA GLY A 176 11.67 -13.62 0.71
C GLY A 176 13.18 -13.84 0.72
N GLY A 177 13.68 -14.74 1.56
CA GLY A 177 15.08 -15.12 1.52
C GLY A 177 15.38 -15.72 0.14
N ASP A 178 15.84 -14.90 -0.79
CA ASP A 178 16.33 -15.37 -2.07
C ASP A 178 17.54 -16.25 -1.76
N GLU A 179 17.46 -17.52 -2.17
CA GLU A 179 18.55 -18.47 -1.99
C GLU A 179 19.87 -17.87 -2.47
N GLU A 180 20.88 -18.03 -1.62
CA GLU A 180 22.21 -17.48 -1.77
C GLU A 180 22.83 -17.80 -3.13
N GLY A 181 23.31 -16.75 -3.79
CA GLY A 181 24.26 -16.84 -4.90
C GLY A 181 25.27 -15.72 -4.80
N GLY A 182 26.36 -15.92 -4.04
CA GLY A 182 27.56 -15.08 -4.11
C GLY A 182 28.32 -14.86 -2.80
N GLU A 183 29.05 -15.90 -2.38
CA GLU A 183 30.25 -15.94 -1.53
C GLU A 183 30.72 -14.67 -0.76
N GLY A 184 30.79 -14.80 0.57
CA GLY A 184 31.59 -13.91 1.44
C GLY A 184 31.36 -14.12 2.94
N LYS A 185 31.94 -15.20 3.51
CA LYS A 185 32.29 -15.52 4.92
C LYS A 185 32.12 -14.39 5.96
N GLU A 186 31.78 -14.60 7.24
CA GLU A 186 32.01 -15.66 8.25
C GLU A 186 31.08 -15.27 9.42
N GLY A 187 30.16 -16.09 9.93
CA GLY A 187 30.41 -17.17 10.88
C GLY A 187 29.72 -16.91 12.23
N SER A 188 28.76 -17.77 12.63
CA SER A 188 28.70 -18.41 13.96
C SER A 188 27.33 -19.09 14.19
N THR A 189 27.31 -20.42 13.98
CA THR A 189 26.71 -21.50 14.79
C THR A 189 25.37 -21.28 15.51
N ALA A 190 24.46 -22.23 15.68
CA ALA A 190 24.24 -23.61 15.21
C ALA A 190 22.99 -24.08 15.97
N SER A 191 22.03 -24.77 15.33
CA SER A 191 21.34 -25.88 16.00
C SER A 191 20.59 -26.80 15.02
N ARG A 192 21.21 -27.96 14.78
CA ARG A 192 20.66 -29.33 14.70
C ARG A 192 19.19 -29.55 14.28
N SER A 193 19.04 -29.97 13.03
CA SER A 193 18.41 -31.21 12.53
C SER A 193 17.40 -31.99 13.41
N ASP A 194 16.21 -32.26 12.84
CA ASP A 194 15.70 -33.63 12.71
C ASP A 194 14.84 -33.78 11.44
N ALA A 195 14.84 -34.99 10.89
CA ALA A 195 14.51 -35.34 9.52
C ALA A 195 13.07 -35.84 9.33
N GLY A 196 12.58 -35.67 8.09
CA GLY A 196 11.66 -36.61 7.44
C GLY A 196 10.23 -36.12 7.23
N LYS A 197 9.81 -35.94 5.96
CA LYS A 197 9.10 -36.97 5.18
C LYS A 197 8.54 -36.37 3.88
N GLU A 198 8.79 -37.05 2.76
CA GLU A 198 8.15 -36.81 1.46
C GLU A 198 6.62 -36.90 1.53
N GLY A 199 5.95 -36.04 0.76
CA GLY A 199 4.50 -36.11 0.53
C GLY A 199 4.00 -34.98 -0.37
N THR A 200 3.66 -35.36 -1.60
CA THR A 200 3.02 -34.60 -2.68
C THR A 200 1.87 -33.66 -2.27
N GLY A 201 1.74 -32.51 -2.96
CA GLY A 201 0.42 -31.92 -3.25
C GLY A 201 0.27 -30.41 -3.07
N GLN A 202 -0.21 -29.77 -4.15
CA GLN A 202 -1.12 -28.62 -4.17
C GLN A 202 -0.66 -27.25 -3.63
N HIS A 203 -0.43 -26.32 -4.57
CA HIS A 203 -0.40 -24.88 -4.33
C HIS A 203 -1.81 -24.41 -3.89
N ASP A 204 -2.04 -24.31 -2.59
CA ASP A 204 -3.17 -23.57 -2.00
C ASP A 204 -2.62 -22.74 -0.82
N GLY A 205 -2.07 -21.56 -1.12
CA GLY A 205 -1.72 -20.59 -0.09
C GLY A 205 -3.00 -19.94 0.46
N PRO A 206 -3.16 -19.78 1.79
CA PRO A 206 -4.32 -19.10 2.34
C PRO A 206 -4.30 -17.62 1.95
N ALA A 207 -5.48 -17.07 1.68
CA ALA A 207 -5.66 -15.64 1.47
C ALA A 207 -5.12 -14.88 2.69
N VAL A 208 -4.19 -13.95 2.47
CA VAL A 208 -3.64 -13.10 3.51
C VAL A 208 -4.77 -12.23 4.07
N GLU A 209 -5.23 -12.53 5.28
CA GLU A 209 -6.17 -11.68 6.03
C GLU A 209 -5.45 -10.39 6.45
N ILE A 210 -5.70 -9.29 5.73
CA ILE A 210 -5.22 -7.92 6.04
C ILE A 210 -5.98 -7.31 7.26
N SER A 211 -6.42 -8.14 8.21
CA SER A 211 -7.29 -7.70 9.33
C SER A 211 -6.61 -7.73 10.70
N LYS A 212 -5.34 -8.14 10.76
CA LYS A 212 -4.55 -8.19 11.99
C LYS A 212 -3.22 -7.43 11.85
N GLU A 213 -3.27 -6.22 11.30
CA GLU A 213 -2.14 -5.31 11.47
C GLU A 213 -2.12 -4.89 12.94
N GLU A 214 -1.08 -5.31 13.68
CA GLU A 214 -0.80 -4.73 14.99
C GLU A 214 -0.77 -3.21 14.86
N THR A 215 -1.27 -2.51 15.87
CA THR A 215 -1.25 -1.05 15.92
C THR A 215 0.20 -0.58 15.95
N THR A 216 0.81 -0.45 14.78
CA THR A 216 2.17 0.06 14.64
C THR A 216 2.11 1.52 15.08
N ARG A 217 2.70 1.78 16.24
CA ARG A 217 2.97 3.12 16.75
C ARG A 217 3.93 3.80 15.77
N GLY A 218 3.52 4.96 15.27
CA GLY A 218 4.27 5.83 14.37
C GLY A 218 3.32 6.69 13.57
#